data_AF-A0AAD2MGA8-F1
#
_entry.id   AF-A0AAD2MGA8-F1
#
_cell.length_a   1.000
_cell.length_b   1.000
_cell.length_c   1.000
_cell.angle_alpha   90.00
_cell.angle_beta   90.00
_cell.angle_gamma   90.00
#
_symmetry.space_group_name_H-M   'P 1'
#
loop_
_entity.id
_entity.type
_entity.pdbx_description
1 polymer ?
#
loop_
_entity_poly.entity_id
_entity_poly.type
_entity_poly.pdbx_seq_one_letter_code
_entity_poly.pdbx_strand_id
1 'polypeptide(L)'
;NRIITIDDNTLSLLNKIKVYQSAEKLKDSTFNKNKLVFINGNCFPPSNNAINKSLKRYCKKLGFNKDISIHGLRHTHATLLLYNDCNIKYLSKRLGHNTIVTTLETYSHVIDEMEQKESYKISELMNKINEI
;
A
#
# COMPACT_ATOMS: atom_id res chain seq x y z
N ASN A 1 -2.43 -1.10 17.30
CA ASN A 1 -2.71 -2.19 16.34
C ASN A 1 -3.92 -1.85 15.50
N ARG A 2 -3.88 -2.11 14.18
CA ARG A 2 -4.99 -1.83 13.25
C ARG A 2 -5.28 -3.07 12.39
N ILE A 3 -6.53 -3.20 11.96
CA ILE A 3 -6.98 -4.25 11.04
C ILE A 3 -7.16 -3.61 9.66
N ILE A 4 -6.61 -4.25 8.63
CA ILE A 4 -6.77 -3.83 7.24
C ILE A 4 -7.36 -4.99 6.44
N THR A 5 -8.27 -4.67 5.53
CA THR A 5 -8.73 -5.61 4.51
C THR A 5 -7.64 -5.78 3.45
N ILE A 6 -7.45 -7.01 2.98
CA ILE A 6 -6.55 -7.35 1.87
C ILE A 6 -7.35 -8.11 0.81
N ASP A 7 -6.95 -7.99 -0.44
CA ASP A 7 -7.53 -8.72 -1.56
C ASP A 7 -7.06 -10.18 -1.58
N ASP A 8 -7.75 -11.00 -2.37
CA ASP A 8 -7.48 -12.44 -2.47
C ASP A 8 -6.09 -12.76 -3.04
N ASN A 9 -5.56 -11.91 -3.93
CA ASN A 9 -4.21 -12.14 -4.48
C ASN A 9 -3.15 -11.92 -3.39
N THR A 10 -3.29 -10.86 -2.60
CA THR A 10 -2.42 -10.62 -1.44
C THR A 10 -2.53 -11.77 -0.43
N LEU A 11 -3.74 -12.21 -0.10
CA LEU A 11 -3.96 -13.34 0.81
C LEU A 11 -3.31 -14.63 0.28
N SER A 12 -3.48 -14.93 -1.01
CA SER A 12 -2.87 -16.07 -1.68
C SER A 12 -1.33 -16.03 -1.59
N LEU A 13 -0.72 -14.87 -1.81
CA LEU A 13 0.72 -14.70 -1.69
C LEU A 13 1.23 -14.96 -0.26
N LEU A 14 0.54 -14.43 0.75
CA LEU A 14 0.87 -14.66 2.15
C LEU A 14 0.75 -16.15 2.53
N ASN A 15 -0.27 -16.84 2.02
CA ASN A 15 -0.43 -18.27 2.22
C ASN A 15 0.70 -19.08 1.58
N LYS A 16 1.15 -18.72 0.37
CA LYS A 16 2.31 -19.36 -0.27
C LYS A 16 3.57 -19.22 0.58
N ILE A 17 3.81 -18.04 1.16
CA ILE A 17 4.93 -17.80 2.06
C ILE A 17 4.82 -18.69 3.31
N LYS A 18 3.62 -18.78 3.91
CA LYS A 18 3.37 -19.62 5.09
C LYS A 18 3.61 -21.11 4.80
N VAL A 19 3.19 -21.60 3.64
CA VAL A 19 3.41 -22.99 3.22
C VAL A 19 4.90 -23.27 3.06
N TYR A 20 5.62 -22.41 2.34
CA TYR A 20 7.08 -22.52 2.18
C TYR A 20 7.80 -22.57 3.54
N GLN A 21 7.50 -21.64 4.44
CA GLN A 21 8.14 -21.59 5.76
C GLN A 21 7.78 -22.80 6.64
N SER A 22 6.58 -23.36 6.48
CA SER A 22 6.19 -24.58 7.19
C SER A 22 7.01 -25.78 6.73
N ALA A 23 7.27 -25.89 5.43
CA ALA A 23 8.13 -26.94 4.87
C ALA A 23 9.58 -26.80 5.35
N GLU A 24 10.14 -25.58 5.40
CA GLU A 24 11.48 -25.34 5.93
C GLU A 24 11.58 -25.70 7.42
N LYS A 25 10.53 -25.42 8.20
CA LYS A 25 10.46 -25.77 9.63
C LYS A 25 10.44 -27.29 9.88
N LEU A 26 9.93 -28.09 8.95
CA LEU A 26 9.99 -29.55 9.06
C LEU A 26 11.43 -30.07 8.92
N LYS A 27 12.27 -29.37 8.16
CA LYS A 27 13.69 -29.71 7.97
C LYS A 27 14.53 -29.25 9.16
N ASP A 28 14.22 -28.06 9.69
CA ASP A 28 14.89 -27.48 10.85
C ASP A 28 13.85 -26.90 11.81
N SER A 29 13.66 -27.56 12.96
CA SER A 29 12.71 -27.14 14.00
C SER A 29 12.99 -25.74 14.58
N THR A 30 14.22 -25.24 14.41
CA THR A 30 14.64 -23.92 14.88
C THR A 30 14.40 -22.81 13.86
N PHE A 31 14.04 -23.17 12.63
CA PHE A 31 13.68 -22.22 11.58
C PHE A 31 12.50 -21.34 12.00
N ASN A 32 12.67 -20.02 11.88
CA ASN A 32 11.64 -19.01 12.16
C ASN A 32 10.86 -19.25 13.48
N LYS A 33 11.58 -19.47 14.60
CA LYS A 33 10.96 -19.65 15.94
C LYS A 33 9.94 -18.57 16.30
N ASN A 34 10.18 -17.33 15.85
CA ASN A 34 9.33 -16.17 16.11
C ASN A 34 8.06 -16.13 15.22
N LYS A 35 7.86 -17.10 14.33
CA LYS A 35 6.68 -17.24 13.45
C LYS A 35 6.39 -15.97 12.63
N LEU A 36 7.45 -15.31 12.15
CA LEU A 36 7.36 -14.08 11.37
C LEU A 36 6.94 -14.39 9.93
N VAL A 37 6.11 -13.52 9.34
CA VAL A 37 5.66 -13.70 7.95
C VAL A 37 6.80 -13.41 6.96
N PHE A 38 7.58 -12.35 7.20
CA PHE A 38 8.70 -11.98 6.33
C PHE A 38 10.01 -12.14 7.09
N ILE A 39 10.93 -12.92 6.51
CA ILE A 39 12.24 -13.22 7.08
C ILE A 39 13.34 -13.11 6.03
N ASN A 40 14.54 -12.78 6.47
CA ASN A 40 15.76 -12.88 5.69
C ASN A 40 16.38 -14.29 5.84
N GLY A 41 17.56 -14.51 5.24
CA GLY A 41 18.26 -15.80 5.31
C GLY A 41 18.65 -16.25 6.73
N ASN A 42 18.66 -15.34 7.70
CA ASN A 42 18.97 -15.61 9.10
C ASN A 42 17.71 -15.70 9.98
N CYS A 43 16.52 -15.85 9.38
CA CYS A 43 15.23 -15.88 10.09
C CYS A 43 14.85 -14.59 10.87
N PHE A 44 15.45 -13.45 10.53
CA PHE A 44 15.09 -12.13 11.10
C PHE A 44 14.27 -11.29 10.12
N PRO A 45 13.49 -10.30 10.60
CA PRO A 45 12.82 -9.36 9.71
C PRO A 45 13.81 -8.70 8.75
N PRO A 46 13.50 -8.62 7.45
CA PRO A 46 14.35 -7.88 6.51
C PRO A 46 14.35 -6.39 6.88
N SER A 47 15.53 -5.75 6.81
CA SER A 47 15.65 -4.32 7.08
C SER A 47 15.09 -3.49 5.92
N ASN A 48 14.64 -2.26 6.21
CA ASN A 48 14.16 -1.33 5.18
C ASN A 48 15.19 -1.12 4.06
N ASN A 49 16.48 -1.04 4.41
CA ASN A 49 17.56 -0.89 3.44
C ASN A 49 17.70 -2.13 2.54
N ALA A 50 17.60 -3.33 3.10
CA ALA A 50 17.67 -4.57 2.33
C ALA A 50 16.50 -4.70 1.34
N ILE A 51 15.29 -4.31 1.78
CA ILE A 51 14.10 -4.32 0.93
C ILE A 51 14.24 -3.28 -0.19
N ASN A 52 14.58 -2.02 0.12
CA ASN A 52 14.77 -0.98 -0.89
C ASN A 52 15.90 -1.31 -1.88
N LYS A 53 17.01 -1.89 -1.42
CA LYS A 53 18.10 -2.37 -2.29
C LYS A 53 17.61 -3.46 -3.25
N SER A 54 16.78 -4.37 -2.75
CA SER A 54 16.18 -5.43 -3.58
C SER A 54 15.20 -4.84 -4.60
N LEU A 55 14.33 -3.93 -4.19
CA LEU A 55 13.42 -3.22 -5.08
C LEU A 55 14.17 -2.49 -6.20
N LYS A 56 15.16 -1.66 -5.86
CA LYS A 56 16.00 -0.93 -6.83
C LYS A 56 16.67 -1.87 -7.82
N ARG A 57 17.17 -3.03 -7.36
CA ARG A 57 17.75 -4.06 -8.22
C ARG A 57 16.74 -4.60 -9.23
N TYR A 58 15.52 -4.91 -8.82
CA TYR A 58 14.47 -5.40 -9.73
C TYR A 58 13.99 -4.31 -10.69
N CYS A 59 13.80 -3.07 -10.22
CA CYS A 59 13.46 -1.93 -11.07
C CYS A 59 14.49 -1.74 -12.20
N LYS A 60 15.79 -1.73 -11.87
CA LYS A 60 16.87 -1.61 -12.86
C LYS A 60 16.85 -2.78 -13.87
N LYS A 61 16.62 -4.01 -13.41
CA LYS A 61 16.53 -5.19 -14.29
C LYS A 61 15.36 -5.11 -15.28
N LEU A 62 14.27 -4.45 -14.89
CA LEU A 62 13.08 -4.27 -15.70
C LEU A 62 13.13 -2.98 -16.56
N GLY A 63 14.24 -2.23 -16.55
CA GLY A 63 14.37 -0.99 -17.32
C GLY A 63 13.73 0.25 -16.70
N PHE A 64 13.30 0.19 -15.43
CA PHE A 64 12.83 1.37 -14.72
C PHE A 64 14.01 2.22 -14.26
N ASN A 65 14.13 3.42 -14.83
CA ASN A 65 15.20 4.36 -14.53
C ASN A 65 14.90 5.28 -13.33
N LYS A 66 13.67 5.25 -12.81
CA LYS A 66 13.28 6.03 -11.63
C LYS A 66 13.57 5.24 -10.36
N ASP A 67 14.17 5.90 -9.38
CA ASP A 67 14.37 5.32 -8.05
C ASP A 67 13.02 5.24 -7.32
N ILE A 68 12.55 4.01 -7.08
CA ILE A 68 11.32 3.72 -6.35
C ILE A 68 11.71 3.14 -4.99
N SER A 69 11.08 3.64 -3.93
CA SER A 69 11.20 3.13 -2.56
C SER A 69 9.93 2.42 -2.11
N ILE A 70 10.01 1.64 -1.04
CA ILE A 70 8.85 1.02 -0.39
C ILE A 70 7.87 2.07 0.14
N HIS A 71 8.37 3.22 0.63
CA HIS A 71 7.52 4.35 0.97
C HIS A 71 6.82 4.91 -0.27
N GLY A 72 7.52 4.99 -1.40
CA GLY A 72 6.93 5.35 -2.69
C GLY A 72 5.77 4.43 -3.08
N LEU A 73 5.93 3.11 -2.94
CA LEU A 73 4.84 2.16 -3.18
C LEU A 73 3.64 2.41 -2.25
N ARG A 74 3.87 2.77 -0.98
CA ARG A 74 2.79 3.14 -0.05
C ARG A 74 2.10 4.44 -0.48
N HIS A 75 2.85 5.43 -0.97
CA HIS A 75 2.25 6.65 -1.53
C HIS A 75 1.38 6.31 -2.74
N THR A 76 1.88 5.52 -3.69
CA THR A 76 1.11 5.07 -4.86
C THR A 76 -0.16 4.32 -4.44
N HIS A 77 -0.08 3.44 -3.44
CA HIS A 77 -1.26 2.74 -2.92
C HIS A 77 -2.31 3.72 -2.39
N ALA A 78 -1.89 4.75 -1.65
CA ALA A 78 -2.80 5.75 -1.11
C ALA A 78 -3.40 6.64 -2.20
N THR A 79 -2.60 7.12 -3.15
CA THR A 79 -3.10 7.97 -4.24
C THR A 79 -4.07 7.21 -5.14
N LEU A 80 -3.79 5.95 -5.48
CA LEU A 80 -4.72 5.10 -6.24
C LEU A 80 -6.04 4.90 -5.50
N LEU A 81 -6.02 4.68 -4.18
CA LEU A 81 -7.25 4.58 -3.41
C LEU A 81 -8.04 5.90 -3.44
N LEU A 82 -7.37 7.05 -3.32
CA LEU A 82 -8.03 8.36 -3.42
C LEU A 82 -8.67 8.57 -4.78
N TYR A 83 -7.95 8.33 -5.87
CA TYR A 83 -8.51 8.46 -7.23
C TYR A 83 -9.69 7.53 -7.51
N ASN A 84 -9.86 6.46 -6.75
CA ASN A 84 -11.02 5.56 -6.80
C ASN A 84 -12.05 5.89 -5.71
N ASP A 85 -12.15 7.16 -5.34
CA ASP A 85 -13.14 7.72 -4.43
C ASP A 85 -13.17 7.05 -3.05
N CYS A 86 -12.05 6.44 -2.62
CA CYS A 86 -11.95 5.83 -1.30
C CYS A 86 -12.03 6.92 -0.23
N ASN A 87 -12.93 6.73 0.74
CA ASN A 87 -13.14 7.67 1.82
C ASN A 87 -11.82 8.01 2.57
N ILE A 88 -11.45 9.28 2.58
CA ILE A 88 -10.20 9.79 3.16
C ILE A 88 -10.03 9.44 4.66
N LYS A 89 -11.13 9.43 5.43
CA LYS A 89 -11.11 9.03 6.84
C LYS A 89 -10.79 7.55 6.99
N TYR A 90 -11.35 6.70 6.13
CA TYR A 90 -11.01 5.29 6.07
C TYR A 90 -9.56 5.08 5.62
N LEU A 91 -9.12 5.79 4.58
CA LEU A 91 -7.73 5.72 4.11
C LEU A 91 -6.73 6.09 5.21
N SER A 92 -6.99 7.18 5.95
CA SER A 92 -6.16 7.58 7.09
C SER A 92 -6.03 6.47 8.13
N LYS A 93 -7.14 5.83 8.51
CA LYS A 93 -7.14 4.67 9.42
C LYS A 93 -6.37 3.48 8.83
N ARG A 94 -6.54 3.19 7.54
CA ARG A 94 -5.85 2.10 6.83
C ARG A 94 -4.33 2.31 6.79
N LEU A 95 -3.89 3.55 6.58
CA LEU A 95 -2.49 3.96 6.64
C LEU A 95 -1.97 4.04 8.08
N GLY A 96 -2.88 4.16 9.04
CA GLY A 96 -2.63 4.35 10.47
C GLY A 96 -1.86 5.63 10.73
N HIS A 97 -2.31 6.72 10.12
CA HIS A 97 -1.90 8.05 10.53
C HIS A 97 -2.62 8.41 11.82
N ASN A 98 -1.93 9.13 12.72
CA ASN A 98 -2.47 9.49 14.03
C ASN A 98 -3.68 10.43 13.89
N THR A 99 -3.66 11.30 12.88
CA THR A 99 -4.75 12.22 12.56
C THR A 99 -5.11 12.13 11.09
N ILE A 100 -6.36 12.48 10.76
CA ILE A 100 -6.79 12.63 9.37
C ILE A 100 -6.05 13.77 8.66
N VAL A 101 -5.67 14.81 9.41
CA VAL A 101 -4.92 15.98 8.93
C VAL A 101 -3.60 15.54 8.29
N THR A 102 -2.85 14.62 8.91
CA THR A 102 -1.61 14.09 8.30
C THR A 102 -1.87 13.46 6.92
N THR A 103 -3.00 12.77 6.74
CA THR A 103 -3.35 12.20 5.43
C THR A 103 -3.71 13.30 4.43
N LEU A 104 -4.49 14.31 4.85
CA LEU A 104 -4.85 15.45 4.00
C LEU A 104 -3.61 16.21 3.54
N GLU A 105 -2.71 16.54 4.46
CA GLU A 105 -1.46 17.24 4.15
C GLU A 105 -0.53 16.42 3.25
N THR A 106 -0.41 15.12 3.50
CA THR A 106 0.48 14.24 2.69
C THR A 106 0.01 14.12 1.25
N TYR A 107 -1.30 14.17 1.01
CA TYR A 107 -1.92 13.91 -0.30
C TYR A 107 -2.70 15.12 -0.83
N SER A 108 -2.40 16.33 -0.35
CA SER A 108 -3.13 17.56 -0.69
C SER A 108 -3.26 17.75 -2.20
N HIS A 109 -2.15 17.62 -2.94
CA HIS A 109 -2.15 17.72 -4.40
C HIS A 109 -3.16 16.79 -5.09
N VAL A 110 -3.31 15.55 -4.62
CA VAL A 110 -4.29 14.60 -5.19
C VAL A 110 -5.71 15.04 -4.84
N ILE A 111 -5.91 15.53 -3.62
CA ILE A 111 -7.21 15.99 -3.14
C ILE A 111 -7.64 17.24 -3.93
N ASP A 112 -6.74 18.19 -4.15
CA ASP A 112 -7.00 19.41 -4.93
C ASP A 112 -7.43 19.06 -6.38
N GLU A 113 -6.75 18.08 -7.00
CA GLU A 113 -7.14 17.57 -8.33
C GLU A 113 -8.53 16.92 -8.32
N MET A 114 -8.86 16.16 -7.28
CA MET A 114 -10.18 15.56 -7.11
C MET A 114 -11.27 16.62 -6.89
N GLU A 115 -11.00 17.64 -6.09
CA GLU A 115 -11.93 18.75 -5.85
C GLU A 115 -12.27 19.51 -7.13
N GLN A 116 -11.28 19.75 -8.00
CA GLN A 116 -11.52 20.35 -9.31
C GLN A 116 -12.45 19.46 -10.16
N LYS A 117 -12.21 18.14 -10.18
CA LYS A 117 -13.07 17.19 -10.89
C LYS A 117 -14.50 17.18 -10.35
N GLU A 118 -14.68 17.25 -9.03
CA GLU A 118 -15.99 17.34 -8.38
C GLU A 118 -16.71 18.66 -8.71
N SER A 119 -15.99 19.78 -8.75
CA SER A 119 -16.57 21.08 -9.14
C SER A 119 -17.22 21.03 -10.52
N TYR A 120 -16.57 20.41 -11.50
CA TYR A 120 -17.15 20.22 -12.83
C TYR A 120 -18.41 19.33 -12.81
N LYS A 121 -18.40 18.22 -12.06
CA LYS A 121 -19.57 17.35 -11.92
C LYS A 121 -20.75 18.06 -11.28
N ILE A 122 -20.52 18.87 -10.25
CA ILE A 122 -21.56 19.66 -9.58
C ILE A 122 -22.16 20.67 -10.54
N SER A 123 -21.33 21.39 -11.29
CA SER A 123 -21.80 22.34 -12.31
C SER A 123 -22.74 21.66 -13.33
N GLU A 124 -22.34 20.50 -13.86
CA GLU A 124 -23.16 19.72 -14.78
C GLU A 124 -24.48 19.25 -14.15
N LEU A 125 -24.44 18.77 -12.90
CA LEU A 125 -25.62 18.31 -12.17
C LEU A 125 -26.62 19.45 -11.92
N MET A 126 -26.14 20.63 -11.50
CA MET A 126 -26.99 21.79 -11.25
C MET A 126 -27.68 22.28 -12.52
N ASN A 127 -27.00 22.25 -13.67
CA ASN A 127 -27.63 22.60 -14.95
C ASN A 127 -28.75 21.62 -15.30
N LYS A 128 -28.53 20.31 -15.14
CA LYS A 128 -29.57 19.29 -15.38
C LYS A 128 -30.79 19.45 -14.47
N ILE A 129 -30.59 19.84 -13.20
CA ILE A 129 -31.70 20.08 -12.27
C ILE A 129 -32.54 21.27 -12.73
N ASN A 130 -31.93 22.32 -13.28
CA ASN A 130 -32.64 23.51 -13.75
C ASN A 130 -33.40 23.30 -15.07
N GLU A 131 -33.16 22.18 -15.77
CA GLU A 131 -33.84 21.80 -17.01
C GLU A 131 -35.09 20.92 -16.77
N ILE A 132 -35.38 20.55 -15.51
CA ILE A 132 -36.54 19.76 -15.06
C ILE A 132 -37.62 20.68 -14.49
#